data_AF-A0A423ESQ4-F1
#
_entry.id   AF-A0A423ESQ4-F1
#
_cell.length_a   1.000
_cell.length_b   1.000
_cell.length_c   1.000
_cell.angle_alpha   90.00
_cell.angle_beta   90.00
_cell.angle_gamma   90.00
#
_symmetry.space_group_name_H-M   'P 1'
#
loop_
_entity.id
_entity.type
_entity.pdbx_description
1 polymer ?
#
loop_
_entity_poly.entity_id
_entity_poly.type
_entity_poly.pdbx_seq_one_letter_code
_entity_poly.pdbx_strand_id
1 'polypeptide(L)'
;MRLAPAPNTPNKESNRITVGEKDYPRVIDLLSEAARRNGTQVTIGQPESSDLDYGDGPMKSETFSFNFHPDKADGTYSPKYLESVNKTNQLFEDWMRVEGIRNYAPES
;
A
#
# COMPACT_ATOMS: atom_id res chain seq x y z
N MET A 1 -8.00 -21.09 -10.14
CA MET A 1 -6.69 -21.34 -9.51
C MET A 1 -5.97 -20.01 -9.45
N ARG A 2 -5.77 -19.42 -8.26
CA ARG A 2 -5.00 -18.18 -8.11
C ARG A 2 -3.51 -18.56 -8.27
N LEU A 3 -2.86 -18.05 -9.31
CA LEU A 3 -1.42 -18.21 -9.49
C LEU A 3 -0.75 -17.51 -8.31
N ALA A 4 0.02 -18.25 -7.51
CA ALA A 4 0.89 -17.65 -6.51
C ALA A 4 1.76 -16.58 -7.20
N PRO A 5 1.97 -15.41 -6.60
CA PRO A 5 2.89 -14.42 -7.14
C PRO A 5 4.22 -15.12 -7.45
N ALA A 6 4.81 -14.78 -8.60
CA ALA A 6 6.07 -15.38 -9.02
C ALA A 6 7.07 -15.29 -7.85
N PRO A 7 7.87 -16.35 -7.60
CA PRO A 7 8.91 -16.26 -6.59
C PRO A 7 9.75 -15.03 -6.96
N ASN A 8 9.88 -14.08 -6.03
CA ASN A 8 10.54 -12.78 -6.18
C ASN A 8 9.66 -11.57 -6.57
N THR A 9 8.33 -11.64 -6.54
CA THR A 9 7.48 -10.43 -6.53
C THR A 9 6.79 -10.25 -5.19
N PRO A 10 6.72 -9.01 -4.64
CA PRO A 10 5.86 -8.71 -3.50
C PRO A 10 4.44 -9.20 -3.79
N ASN A 11 3.69 -9.61 -2.76
CA ASN A 11 2.29 -9.95 -2.97
C ASN A 11 1.57 -8.69 -3.49
N LYS A 12 1.26 -8.66 -4.79
CA LYS A 12 0.84 -7.46 -5.54
C LYS A 12 -0.61 -7.06 -5.26
N GLU A 13 -1.33 -7.81 -4.43
CA GLU A 13 -2.77 -7.67 -4.26
C GLU A 13 -3.20 -6.38 -3.54
N SER A 14 -2.29 -5.61 -2.92
CA SER A 14 -2.64 -4.43 -2.09
C SER A 14 -2.05 -3.08 -2.53
N ASN A 15 -1.52 -2.93 -3.75
CA ASN A 15 -0.77 -1.71 -4.07
C ASN A 15 -1.64 -0.49 -4.41
N ARG A 16 -2.96 -0.64 -4.58
CA ARG A 16 -3.89 0.45 -4.82
C ARG A 16 -4.75 0.68 -3.59
N ILE A 17 -4.73 1.91 -3.07
CA ILE A 17 -5.46 2.32 -1.88
C ILE A 17 -6.39 3.47 -2.27
N THR A 18 -7.64 3.39 -1.85
CA THR A 18 -8.60 4.49 -1.91
C THR A 18 -9.02 4.83 -0.49
N VAL A 19 -8.83 6.06 -0.06
CA VAL A 19 -9.15 6.53 1.31
C VAL A 19 -9.89 7.85 1.24
N GLY A 20 -10.51 8.29 2.34
CA GLY A 20 -11.06 9.64 2.41
C GLY A 20 -9.97 10.70 2.26
N GLU A 21 -10.30 11.84 1.65
CA GLU A 21 -9.37 12.98 1.43
C GLU A 21 -8.69 13.42 2.74
N LYS A 22 -9.44 13.43 3.85
CA LYS A 22 -8.93 13.78 5.18
C LYS A 22 -7.88 12.79 5.72
N ASP A 23 -7.99 11.51 5.33
CA ASP A 23 -7.13 10.44 5.83
C ASP A 23 -5.89 10.26 4.96
N TYR A 24 -5.93 10.73 3.71
CA TYR A 24 -4.85 10.58 2.73
C TYR A 24 -3.47 11.01 3.25
N PRO A 25 -3.26 12.22 3.83
CA PRO A 25 -1.94 12.61 4.34
C PRO A 25 -1.44 11.66 5.43
N ARG A 26 -2.35 11.21 6.30
CA ARG A 26 -2.02 10.29 7.39
C ARG A 26 -1.60 8.92 6.86
N VAL A 27 -2.30 8.42 5.83
CA VAL A 27 -1.98 7.14 5.20
C VAL A 27 -0.59 7.17 4.54
N ILE A 28 -0.22 8.29 3.91
CA ILE A 28 1.14 8.47 3.36
C ILE A 28 2.21 8.44 4.46
N ASP A 29 1.94 9.08 5.60
CA ASP A 29 2.85 9.04 6.75
C ASP A 29 3.02 7.62 7.30
N LEU A 30 1.92 6.88 7.44
CA LEU A 30 1.94 5.49 7.92
C LEU A 30 2.75 4.59 6.99
N LEU A 31 2.53 4.69 5.67
CA LEU A 31 3.28 3.91 4.68
C LEU A 31 4.78 4.25 4.71
N SER A 32 5.10 5.55 4.75
CA SER A 32 6.49 6.03 4.79
C SER A 32 7.22 5.59 6.06
N GLU A 33 6.55 5.66 7.20
CA GLU A 33 7.10 5.22 8.49
C GLU A 33 7.26 3.69 8.55
N ALA A 34 6.31 2.93 8.00
CA ALA A 34 6.40 1.48 7.93
C ALA A 34 7.59 1.04 7.06
N ALA A 35 7.77 1.71 5.91
CA ALA A 35 8.91 1.46 5.02
C ALA A 35 10.24 1.79 5.70
N ARG A 36 10.32 2.94 6.37
CA ARG A 36 11.52 3.36 7.13
C ARG A 36 11.89 2.35 8.22
N ARG A 37 10.92 1.84 8.99
CA ARG A 37 11.17 0.86 10.07
C ARG A 37 11.70 -0.47 9.59
N ASN A 38 11.27 -0.91 8.41
CA ASN A 38 11.67 -2.19 7.82
C ASN A 38 12.82 -2.05 6.81
N GLY A 39 13.34 -0.83 6.59
CA GLY A 39 14.43 -0.58 5.65
C GLY A 39 14.04 -0.85 4.20
N THR A 40 12.77 -0.62 3.83
CA THR A 40 12.27 -0.79 2.46
C THR A 40 12.14 0.57 1.76
N GLN A 41 12.24 0.54 0.43
CA GLN A 41 12.06 1.71 -0.42
C GLN A 41 10.72 1.60 -1.13
N VAL A 42 9.89 2.64 -1.00
CA VAL A 42 8.56 2.74 -1.59
C VAL A 42 8.46 4.00 -2.45
N THR A 43 7.80 3.89 -3.60
CA THR A 43 7.35 5.04 -4.38
C THR A 43 5.84 5.08 -4.38
N ILE A 44 5.32 6.25 -4.03
CA ILE A 44 3.89 6.55 -4.02
C ILE A 44 3.60 7.27 -5.33
N GLY A 45 2.66 6.73 -6.09
CA GLY A 45 2.14 7.34 -7.30
C GLY A 45 1.29 8.56 -6.98
N GLN A 46 1.10 9.42 -7.98
CA GLN A 46 0.22 10.58 -7.86
C GLN A 46 -1.21 10.12 -7.50
N PRO A 47 -1.85 10.75 -6.50
CA PRO A 47 -3.23 10.42 -6.17
C PRO A 47 -4.20 10.98 -7.22
N GLU A 48 -5.33 10.29 -7.37
CA GLU A 48 -6.49 10.70 -8.15
C GLU A 48 -7.67 10.95 -7.20
N SER A 49 -8.17 12.19 -7.18
CA SER A 49 -9.33 12.58 -6.38
C SER A 49 -10.64 12.13 -7.02
N SER A 50 -11.62 11.72 -6.22
CA SER A 50 -12.95 11.33 -6.67
C SER A 50 -14.03 11.62 -5.63
N ASP A 51 -15.22 12.04 -6.10
CA ASP A 51 -16.41 12.28 -5.26
C ASP A 51 -17.35 11.05 -5.20
N LEU A 52 -16.82 9.84 -5.45
CA LEU A 52 -17.61 8.61 -5.43
C LEU A 52 -18.11 8.29 -4.01
N ASP A 53 -19.38 7.91 -3.93
CA ASP A 53 -19.97 7.35 -2.72
C ASP A 53 -19.73 5.83 -2.70
N TYR A 54 -18.94 5.37 -1.73
CA TYR A 54 -18.62 3.96 -1.52
C TYR A 54 -19.53 3.28 -0.49
N GLY A 55 -20.68 3.89 -0.18
CA GLY A 55 -21.69 3.38 0.76
C GLY A 55 -21.65 4.03 2.15
N ASP A 56 -20.76 4.99 2.38
CA ASP A 56 -20.64 5.76 3.62
C ASP A 56 -21.18 7.20 3.47
N GLY A 57 -21.81 7.51 2.32
CA GLY A 57 -22.33 8.82 1.96
C GLY A 57 -21.37 9.61 1.07
N PRO A 58 -21.77 10.82 0.62
CA PRO A 58 -20.95 11.64 -0.25
C PRO A 58 -19.64 12.00 0.45
N MET A 59 -18.52 11.54 -0.12
CA MET A 59 -17.19 11.82 0.38
C MET A 59 -16.22 12.11 -0.76
N LYS A 60 -15.25 12.96 -0.47
CA LYS A 60 -14.05 13.08 -1.30
C LYS A 60 -13.08 11.98 -0.93
N SER A 61 -12.59 11.29 -1.94
CA SER A 61 -11.65 10.19 -1.80
C SER A 61 -10.41 10.44 -2.63
N GLU A 62 -9.28 9.92 -2.16
CA GLU A 62 -8.00 9.92 -2.83
C GLU A 62 -7.61 8.49 -3.13
N THR A 63 -7.43 8.19 -4.42
CA THR A 63 -6.93 6.89 -4.86
C THR A 63 -5.49 7.01 -5.29
N PHE A 64 -4.60 6.26 -4.67
CA PHE A 64 -3.19 6.23 -5.03
C PHE A 64 -2.70 4.80 -5.13
N SER A 65 -1.60 4.62 -5.86
CA SER A 65 -0.88 3.35 -5.89
C SER A 65 0.51 3.50 -5.32
N PHE A 66 1.08 2.46 -4.74
CA PHE A 66 2.48 2.48 -4.29
C PHE A 66 3.21 1.21 -4.74
N ASN A 67 4.53 1.29 -4.89
CA ASN A 67 5.36 0.16 -5.31
C ASN A 67 6.66 0.13 -4.52
N PHE A 68 7.11 -1.07 -4.17
CA PHE A 68 8.44 -1.26 -3.60
C PHE A 68 9.49 -1.32 -4.70
N HIS A 69 10.69 -0.84 -4.39
CA HIS A 69 11.86 -1.03 -5.24
C HIS A 69 12.59 -2.30 -4.85
N PRO A 70 12.96 -3.17 -5.81
CA PRO A 70 13.85 -4.29 -5.56
C PRO A 70 15.21 -3.82 -5.03
N ASP A 71 15.83 -4.59 -4.13
CA ASP A 71 17.13 -4.26 -3.54
C ASP A 71 18.32 -4.68 -4.41
N LYS A 72 18.12 -5.58 -5.38
CA LYS A 72 19.17 -6.04 -6.28
C LYS A 72 19.20 -5.23 -7.57
N ALA A 73 20.42 -5.06 -8.10
CA ALA A 73 20.67 -4.37 -9.36
C ALA A 73 20.04 -5.05 -10.58
N ASP A 74 19.70 -6.35 -10.50
CA ASP A 74 19.02 -7.10 -11.55
C ASP A 74 17.49 -6.87 -11.58
N GLY A 75 16.98 -6.01 -10.69
CA GLY A 75 15.55 -5.71 -10.58
C GLY A 75 14.76 -6.78 -9.82
N THR A 76 15.41 -7.68 -9.10
CA THR A 76 14.76 -8.70 -8.27
C THR A 76 14.89 -8.42 -6.78
N TYR A 77 14.01 -9.04 -5.99
CA TYR A 77 14.06 -8.95 -4.54
C TYR A 77 14.98 -10.05 -3.99
N SER A 78 15.86 -9.73 -3.05
CA SER A 78 16.49 -10.75 -2.22
C SER A 78 15.46 -11.37 -1.27
N PRO A 79 15.59 -12.65 -0.88
CA PRO A 79 14.64 -13.27 0.05
C PRO A 79 14.47 -12.51 1.36
N LYS A 80 15.57 -11.97 1.90
CA LYS A 80 15.56 -11.15 3.13
C LYS A 80 14.82 -9.82 2.95
N TYR A 81 15.02 -9.17 1.79
CA TYR A 81 14.34 -7.92 1.50
C TYR A 81 12.85 -8.15 1.19
N LEU A 82 12.49 -9.26 0.55
CA LEU A 82 11.09 -9.66 0.37
C LEU A 82 10.37 -9.85 1.72
N GLU A 83 11.03 -10.45 2.72
CA GLU A 83 10.49 -10.54 4.08
C GLU A 83 10.25 -9.15 4.69
N SER A 84 11.16 -8.20 4.44
CA SER A 84 11.05 -6.82 4.93
C SER A 84 9.91 -6.06 4.25
N VAL A 85 9.69 -6.30 2.96
CA VAL A 85 8.53 -5.78 2.20
C VAL A 85 7.23 -6.34 2.76
N ASN A 86 7.15 -7.64 3.00
CA ASN A 86 5.97 -8.27 3.59
C ASN A 86 5.66 -7.71 4.99
N LYS A 87 6.69 -7.52 5.83
CA LYS A 87 6.55 -6.85 7.14
C LYS A 87 6.10 -5.40 7.02
N THR A 88 6.56 -4.69 5.99
CA THR A 88 6.13 -3.31 5.71
C THR A 88 4.63 -3.27 5.42
N ASN A 89 4.16 -4.12 4.50
CA ASN A 89 2.74 -4.20 4.15
C ASN A 89 1.88 -4.57 5.36
N GLN A 90 2.28 -5.59 6.11
CA GLN A 90 1.54 -6.02 7.29
C GLN A 90 1.45 -4.91 8.34
N LEU A 91 2.56 -4.21 8.62
CA LEU A 91 2.59 -3.11 9.58
C LEU A 91 1.73 -1.93 9.14
N PHE A 92 1.77 -1.60 7.85
CA PHE A 92 0.95 -0.55 7.25
C PHE A 92 -0.54 -0.87 7.35
N GLU A 93 -0.96 -2.08 6.95
CA GLU A 93 -2.34 -2.55 7.06
C GLU A 93 -2.82 -2.58 8.52
N ASP A 94 -1.96 -3.03 9.45
CA ASP A 94 -2.25 -3.03 10.88
C ASP A 94 -2.48 -1.61 11.42
N TRP A 95 -1.67 -0.64 11.02
CA TRP A 95 -1.83 0.75 11.45
C TRP A 95 -3.08 1.40 10.87
N MET A 96 -3.39 1.18 9.59
CA MET A 96 -4.64 1.63 9.00
C MET A 96 -5.84 1.10 9.79
N ARG A 97 -5.82 -0.21 10.12
CA ARG A 97 -6.88 -0.84 10.91
C ARG A 97 -6.99 -0.27 12.33
N VAL A 98 -5.86 -0.03 13.01
CA VAL A 98 -5.83 0.55 14.37
C VAL A 98 -6.36 1.99 14.37
N GLU A 99 -6.08 2.77 13.33
CA GLU A 99 -6.57 4.14 13.17
C GLU A 99 -7.99 4.22 12.60
N GLY A 100 -8.60 3.08 12.26
CA GLY A 100 -9.95 3.03 11.68
C GLY A 100 -10.02 3.56 10.24
N ILE A 101 -8.90 3.62 9.53
CA ILE A 101 -8.83 4.08 8.14
C ILE A 101 -9.22 2.92 7.23
N ARG A 102 -10.28 3.13 6.44
CA ARG A 102 -10.81 2.13 5.51
C ARG A 102 -10.22 2.31 4.12
N ASN A 103 -9.78 1.21 3.51
CA ASN A 103 -9.48 1.15 2.08
C ASN A 103 -10.77 0.85 1.30
N TYR A 104 -11.15 1.74 0.40
CA TYR A 104 -12.33 1.66 -0.46
C TYR A 104 -12.02 1.11 -1.87
N ALA A 105 -10.74 0.82 -2.17
CA ALA A 105 -10.38 0.23 -3.45
C ALA A 105 -11.05 -1.15 -3.56
N PRO A 106 -11.60 -1.52 -4.73
CA PRO A 106 -12.21 -2.82 -4.91
C PRO A 106 -11.16 -3.92 -4.68
N GLU A 107 -11.48 -4.88 -3.81
CA GLU A 107 -10.71 -6.13 -3.69
C GLU A 107 -10.68 -6.78 -5.08
N SER A 108 -9.49 -6.83 -5.71
CA SER A 108 -9.31 -7.45 -7.03
C SER A 108 -9.22 -8.97 -6.94
#